data_AF-A0A6N6WGK6-F1
#
_entry.id   AF-A0A6N6WGK6-F1
#
_cell.length_a   1.000
_cell.length_b   1.000
_cell.length_c   1.000
_cell.angle_alpha   90.00
_cell.angle_beta   90.00
_cell.angle_gamma   90.00
#
_symmetry.space_group_name_H-M   'P 1'
#
loop_
_entity.id
_entity.type
_entity.pdbx_description
1 polymer ?
#
loop_
_entity_poly.entity_id
_entity_poly.type
_entity_poly.pdbx_seq_one_letter_code
_entity_poly.pdbx_strand_id
1 'polypeptide(L)' 'MTLMSETEAPSEREIRALRLEASIDGKAVVLTDIDRRTPGVRREVRYQMTVTEFIAARDTVKSGV' A
#
# COMPACT_ATOMS: atom_id res chain seq x y z
N MET A 1 6.66 -9.86 2.64
CA MET A 1 5.98 -10.03 3.97
C MET A 1 4.97 -8.91 4.10
N THR A 2 3.69 -9.20 4.31
CA THR A 2 2.65 -8.16 4.43
C THR A 2 2.80 -7.43 5.77
N LEU A 3 2.94 -6.11 5.70
CA LEU A 3 3.00 -5.22 6.86
C LEU A 3 1.62 -4.66 7.20
N MET A 4 0.86 -4.25 6.19
CA MET A 4 -0.47 -3.67 6.35
C MET A 4 -1.32 -3.90 5.11
N SER A 5 -2.63 -3.99 5.32
CA SER A 5 -3.61 -3.94 4.24
C SER A 5 -4.81 -3.12 4.66
N GLU A 6 -5.26 -2.23 3.79
CA GLU A 6 -6.46 -1.42 3.95
C GLU A 6 -7.38 -1.65 2.75
N THR A 7 -8.67 -1.78 3.00
CA THR A 7 -9.70 -2.03 1.98
C THR A 7 -10.78 -0.98 2.06
N GLU A 8 -11.03 -0.27 0.96
CA GLU A 8 -12.13 0.67 0.82
C GLU A 8 -13.39 -0.10 0.38
N ALA A 9 -14.42 -0.07 1.24
CA ALA A 9 -15.68 -0.84 1.20
C ALA A 9 -15.59 -2.30 1.74
N PRO A 10 -16.08 -2.57 2.97
CA PRO A 10 -16.16 -3.91 3.55
C PRO A 10 -17.33 -4.75 2.99
N SER A 11 -18.09 -4.25 2.02
CA SER A 11 -19.11 -5.02 1.31
C SER A 11 -18.47 -6.12 0.44
N GLU A 12 -19.25 -7.09 -0.03
CA GLU A 12 -18.80 -8.23 -0.86
C GLU A 12 -17.94 -7.87 -2.09
N ARG A 13 -17.93 -6.59 -2.49
CA ARG A 13 -17.07 -6.06 -3.53
C ARG A 13 -15.99 -5.19 -2.92
N GLU A 14 -14.79 -5.75 -2.75
CA GLU A 14 -13.58 -4.97 -2.47
C GLU A 14 -13.31 -4.04 -3.66
N ILE A 15 -13.57 -2.75 -3.49
CA ILE A 15 -13.51 -1.76 -4.57
C ILE A 15 -12.07 -1.29 -4.79
N ARG A 16 -11.34 -1.07 -3.69
CA ARG A 16 -9.94 -0.68 -3.70
C ARG A 16 -9.22 -1.27 -2.49
N ALA A 17 -7.99 -1.72 -2.68
CA ALA A 17 -7.15 -2.20 -1.60
C ALA A 17 -5.74 -1.60 -1.69
N LEU A 18 -5.23 -1.12 -0.57
CA LEU A 18 -3.84 -0.75 -0.39
C LEU A 18 -3.14 -1.86 0.38
N ARG A 19 -2.01 -2.34 -0.13
CA ARG A 19 -1.18 -3.34 0.53
C ARG A 19 0.25 -2.84 0.69
N LEU A 20 0.74 -2.82 1.91
CA LEU A 20 2.11 -2.48 2.24
C LEU A 20 2.89 -3.76 2.56
N GLU A 21 4.02 -3.97 1.89
CA GLU A 21 4.86 -5.16 2.05
C GLU A 21 6.33 -4.80 2.22
N ALA A 22 7.05 -5.56 3.04
CA ALA A 22 8.51 -5.52 3.08
C ALA A 22 9.08 -6.38 1.95
N SER A 23 10.14 -5.88 1.30
CA SER A 23 10.98 -6.67 0.40
C SER A 23 11.65 -7.82 1.16
N ILE A 24 12.06 -8.86 0.42
CA ILE A 24 12.66 -10.07 1.01
C ILE A 24 13.95 -9.74 1.78
N ASP A 25 14.73 -8.79 1.26
CA ASP A 25 15.98 -8.33 1.88
C ASP A 25 15.77 -7.27 2.98
N GLY A 26 14.52 -6.86 3.22
CA GLY A 26 14.15 -5.85 4.21
C GLY A 26 14.63 -4.43 3.91
N LYS A 27 15.18 -4.17 2.72
CA LYS A 27 15.74 -2.84 2.37
C LYS A 27 14.70 -1.89 1.80
N ALA A 28 13.59 -2.43 1.31
CA ALA A 28 12.53 -1.66 0.67
C ALA A 28 11.15 -2.02 1.22
N VAL A 29 10.26 -1.05 1.08
CA VAL A 29 8.84 -1.20 1.30
C VAL A 29 8.13 -0.99 -0.04
N VAL A 30 7.16 -1.86 -0.32
CA VAL A 30 6.34 -1.81 -1.52
C VAL A 30 4.90 -1.51 -1.11
N LEU A 31 4.36 -0.39 -1.59
CA LEU A 31 2.94 -0.07 -1.50
C LEU A 31 2.29 -0.45 -2.84
N THR A 32 1.33 -1.36 -2.79
CA THR A 32 0.51 -1.76 -3.95
C THR A 32 -0.89 -1.19 -3.80
N ASP A 33 -1.29 -0.35 -4.76
CA ASP A 33 -2.67 0.10 -4.92
C ASP A 33 -3.38 -0.82 -5.93
N ILE A 34 -4.42 -1.48 -5.45
CA ILE A 34 -5.21 -2.46 -6.19
C ILE A 34 -6.60 -1.88 -6.41
N ASP A 35 -6.92 -1.53 -7.65
CA ASP A 35 -8.24 -1.05 -8.05
C ASP A 35 -9.03 -2.17 -8.76
N ARG A 36 -10.25 -2.42 -8.26
CA ARG A 36 -11.22 -3.40 -8.79
C ARG A 36 -12.61 -2.77 -9.01
N ARG A 37 -12.70 -1.44 -9.09
CA ARG A 37 -13.95 -0.70 -9.35
C ARG A 37 -14.66 -1.23 -10.59
N THR A 38 -13.92 -1.46 -11.66
CA THR A 38 -14.46 -2.02 -12.91
C THR A 38 -14.55 -3.56 -12.82
N PRO A 39 -15.75 -4.16 -12.98
CA PRO A 39 -15.90 -5.62 -12.89
C PRO A 39 -15.06 -6.33 -13.95
N GLY A 40 -14.38 -7.41 -13.55
CA GLY A 40 -13.47 -8.17 -14.42
C GLY A 40 -12.14 -7.49 -14.70
N VAL A 41 -11.91 -6.26 -14.22
CA VAL A 41 -10.65 -5.52 -14.41
C VAL A 41 -9.97 -5.33 -13.06
N ARG A 42 -8.70 -5.73 -12.99
CA ARG A 42 -7.86 -5.54 -11.83
C ARG A 42 -6.64 -4.73 -12.23
N ARG A 43 -6.53 -3.51 -11.68
CA ARG A 43 -5.37 -2.64 -11.90
C ARG A 43 -4.50 -2.67 -10.65
N GLU A 44 -3.20 -2.83 -10.86
CA GLU A 44 -2.21 -2.71 -9.79
C GLU A 44 -1.22 -1.61 -10.13
N VAL A 45 -0.97 -0.74 -9.17
CA VAL A 45 0.16 0.20 -9.21
C VAL A 45 1.06 -0.09 -8.03
N ARG A 46 2.35 -0.30 -8.29
CA ARG A 46 3.35 -0.63 -7.27
C ARG A 46 4.32 0.52 -7.12
N TYR A 47 4.40 1.03 -5.90
CA TYR A 47 5.35 2.04 -5.48
C TYR A 47 6.38 1.38 -4.58
N GLN A 48 7.66 1.49 -4.94
CA GLN A 48 8.75 1.01 -4.13
C GLN A 48 9.51 2.19 -3.54
N MET A 49 9.82 2.10 -2.25
CA MET A 49 10.66 3.06 -1.56
C MET A 49 11.61 2.33 -0.62
N THR A 50 12.70 2.98 -0.24
CA THR A 50 13.58 2.48 0.82
C THR A 50 12.88 2.55 2.18
N VAL A 51 13.33 1.73 3.13
CA VAL A 51 12.83 1.81 4.51
C VAL A 51 13.07 3.20 5.12
N THR A 52 14.19 3.86 4.78
CA THR A 52 14.50 5.21 5.26
C THR A 52 13.49 6.25 4.74
N GLU A 53 13.17 6.22 3.45
CA GLU A 53 12.16 7.11 2.87
C GLU A 53 10.78 6.87 3.49
N PHE A 54 10.42 5.61 3.72
CA PHE A 54 9.15 5.26 4.37
C PHE A 54 9.05 5.82 5.79
N ILE A 55 10.11 5.65 6.60
CA ILE A 55 10.14 6.17 7.98
C ILE A 55 10.04 7.70 7.97
N ALA A 56 10.82 8.36 7.12
CA ALA A 56 10.78 9.82 6.98
C ALA A 56 9.36 10.31 6.63
N ALA A 57 8.72 9.70 5.63
CA ALA A 57 7.36 10.07 5.22
C ALA A 57 6.32 9.85 6.34
N ARG A 58 6.43 8.73 7.06
CA ARG A 58 5.57 8.44 8.23
C ARG A 58 5.72 9.51 9.31
N ASP A 59 6.96 9.90 9.61
CA ASP A 59 7.25 10.88 10.65
C ASP A 59 6.76 12.28 10.25
N THR A 60 6.85 12.64 8.96
CA THR A 60 6.24 13.86 8.43
C THR A 60 4.73 13.87 8.66
N VAL A 61 4.02 12.80 8.30
CA VAL A 61 2.56 12.70 8.51
C VAL A 61 2.20 12.81 9.99
N LYS A 62 3.00 12.20 10.87
CA LYS A 62 2.79 12.28 12.33
C LYS A 62 3.04 13.68 12.88
N SER A 63 3.94 14.46 12.27
CA SER A 63 4.29 15.81 12.70
C SER A 63 3.25 16.88 12.34
N GLY A 64 2.26 16.56 11.50
CA GLY A 64 1.16 17.47 11.17
C GLY A 64 1.56 18.71 10.36
N VAL A 65 2.73 18.69 9.72
CA VAL A 65 3.20 19.70 8.76
C VAL A 65 2.66 19.39 7.37
#